data_AF-A0A2E9IVM4-F1
#
_entry.id   AF-A0A2E9IVM4-F1
#
_cell.length_a   1.000
_cell.length_b   1.000
_cell.length_c   1.000
_cell.angle_alpha   90.00
_cell.angle_beta   90.00
_cell.angle_gamma   90.00
#
_symmetry.space_group_name_H-M   'P 1'
#
loop_
_entity.id
_entity.type
_entity.pdbx_description
1 polymer ?
#
loop_
_entity_poly.entity_id
_entity_poly.type
_entity_poly.pdbx_seq_one_letter_code
_entity_poly.pdbx_strand_id
1 'polypeptide(L)' 'MGKFQGINRNYSSTDEYGGKSPEERAKELKKKMDEFLAKGGKVEKCKPMKPTKEQLKSWKI' A
#
# COMPACT_ATOMS: atom_id res chain seq x y z
N MET A 1 17.93 -15.06 -8.32
CA MET A 1 16.70 -14.70 -7.57
C MET A 1 15.62 -15.74 -7.87
N GLY A 2 15.29 -16.60 -6.90
CA GLY A 2 14.36 -17.71 -7.08
C GLY A 2 12.91 -17.26 -7.17
N LYS A 3 12.17 -17.84 -8.13
CA LYS A 3 10.85 -17.41 -8.63
C LYS A 3 9.66 -17.54 -7.68
N PHE A 4 9.82 -17.91 -6.41
CA PHE A 4 8.71 -18.00 -5.45
C PHE A 4 9.21 -17.76 -4.02
N GLN A 5 9.02 -16.54 -3.50
CA GLN A 5 9.00 -16.35 -2.04
C GLN A 5 7.65 -16.88 -1.54
N GLY A 6 7.66 -18.05 -0.90
CA GLY A 6 6.47 -18.72 -0.35
C GLY A 6 5.81 -17.97 0.81
N ILE A 7 4.91 -18.67 1.52
CA ILE A 7 3.99 -18.17 2.57
C ILE A 7 4.70 -17.41 3.70
N ASN A 8 6.01 -17.59 3.88
CA ASN A 8 6.83 -16.82 4.81
C ASN A 8 7.62 -15.74 4.05
N ARG A 9 6.93 -14.69 3.57
CA ARG A 9 7.64 -13.46 3.19
C ARG A 9 8.17 -12.83 4.46
N ASN A 10 9.49 -12.75 4.58
CA ASN A 10 10.13 -11.96 5.62
C ASN A 10 9.78 -10.49 5.36
N TYR A 11 8.73 -9.98 6.01
CA TYR A 11 8.47 -8.55 6.09
C TYR A 11 9.60 -7.97 6.94
N SER A 12 10.69 -7.56 6.28
CA SER A 12 11.79 -6.89 6.95
C SER A 12 11.25 -5.56 7.48
N SER A 13 10.98 -5.50 8.77
CA SER A 13 10.71 -4.25 9.50
C SER A 13 11.95 -3.36 9.58
N THR A 14 13.12 -3.92 9.25
CA THR A 14 14.36 -3.16 9.07
C THR A 14 14.38 -2.60 7.65
N ASP A 15 14.05 -1.31 7.56
CA ASP A 15 14.29 -0.44 6.41
C ASP A 15 13.44 -0.64 5.14
N GLU A 16 12.10 -0.69 5.28
CA GLU A 16 11.19 -0.57 4.12
C GLU A 16 11.42 0.70 3.27
N TYR A 17 12.17 1.68 3.81
CA TYR A 17 12.49 2.94 3.16
C TYR A 17 13.99 3.19 2.96
N GLY A 18 14.87 2.23 3.30
CA GLY A 18 16.32 2.30 3.05
C GLY A 18 17.01 3.56 3.58
N GLY A 19 16.63 4.04 4.77
CA GLY A 19 17.23 5.20 5.42
C GLY A 19 16.83 6.58 4.88
N LYS A 20 15.82 6.66 4.00
CA LYS A 20 15.38 7.93 3.41
C LYS A 20 14.68 8.85 4.41
N SER A 21 15.01 10.14 4.35
CA SER A 21 14.30 11.17 5.11
C SER A 21 12.82 11.24 4.71
N PRO A 22 11.89 11.58 5.62
CA PRO A 22 10.48 11.82 5.27
C PRO A 22 10.29 12.77 4.08
N GLU A 23 11.14 13.78 3.94
CA GLU A 23 11.03 14.78 2.87
C GLU A 23 11.38 14.21 1.49
N GLU A 24 12.40 13.34 1.42
CA GLU A 24 12.79 12.68 0.18
C GLU A 24 11.70 11.72 -0.29
N ARG A 25 11.09 11.02 0.67
CA ARG A 25 9.94 10.14 0.39
C ARG A 25 8.74 10.92 -0.15
N ALA A 26 8.43 12.08 0.43
CA ALA A 26 7.35 12.92 -0.06
C ALA A 26 7.57 13.36 -1.52
N LYS A 27 8.81 13.71 -1.88
CA LYS A 27 9.18 14.09 -3.26
C LYS A 27 9.04 12.91 -4.23
N GLU A 28 9.51 11.73 -3.85
CA GLU A 28 9.40 10.52 -4.68
C GLU A 28 7.94 10.08 -4.89
N LEU A 29 7.12 10.12 -3.83
CA LEU A 29 5.71 9.78 -3.91
C LEU A 29 4.95 10.77 -4.81
N LYS A 30 5.26 12.06 -4.70
CA LYS A 30 4.68 13.09 -5.57
C LYS A 30 5.03 12.83 -7.04
N LYS A 31 6.31 12.56 -7.35
CA LYS A 31 6.74 12.24 -8.73
C LYS A 31 6.01 11.02 -9.30
N LYS A 32 5.90 9.95 -8.50
CA LYS A 32 5.14 8.74 -8.90
C LYS A 32 3.66 9.03 -9.13
N MET A 33 3.08 9.92 -8.33
CA MET A 33 1.69 10.35 -8.49
C MET A 33 1.50 11.15 -9.78
N ASP A 34 2.41 12.08 -10.08
CA ASP A 34 2.38 12.89 -11.30
C ASP A 34 2.52 11.99 -12.56
N GLU A 35 3.43 11.00 -12.51
CA GLU A 35 3.58 9.98 -13.57
C GLU A 35 2.31 9.13 -13.75
N PHE A 36 1.66 8.73 -12.66
CA PHE A 36 0.41 7.97 -12.68
C PHE A 36 -0.73 8.77 -13.33
N LEU A 37 -0.85 10.05 -12.97
CA LEU A 37 -1.85 10.96 -13.53
C LEU A 37 -1.58 11.26 -15.01
N ALA A 38 -0.32 11.48 -15.40
CA ALA A 38 0.07 11.72 -16.79
C ALA A 38 -0.22 10.51 -17.70
N LYS A 39 -0.15 9.29 -17.17
CA LYS A 39 -0.51 8.05 -17.87
C LYS A 39 -2.04 7.85 -18.03
N GLY A 40 -2.86 8.76 -17.50
CA GLY A 40 -4.33 8.66 -17.52
C GLY A 40 -4.90 7.83 -16.38
N GLY A 41 -4.12 7.57 -15.32
CA GLY A 41 -4.61 6.92 -14.11
C GLY A 41 -5.69 7.76 -13.42
N LYS A 42 -6.85 7.16 -13.15
CA LYS A 42 -7.93 7.80 -12.40
C LYS A 42 -7.86 7.41 -10.93
N VAL A 43 -7.90 8.42 -10.06
CA VAL A 43 -8.05 8.20 -8.61
C VAL A 43 -9.55 8.18 -8.32
N GLU A 44 -10.13 6.99 -8.32
CA GLU A 44 -11.53 6.82 -7.96
C GLU A 44 -11.63 6.36 -6.50
N LYS A 45 -12.44 7.09 -5.72
CA LYS A 45 -12.78 6.64 -4.37
C LYS A 45 -13.72 5.44 -4.50
N CYS A 46 -13.22 4.26 -4.16
CA CYS A 46 -14.07 3.08 -4.06
C CYS A 46 -15.21 3.34 -3.05
N LYS A 47 -16.41 2.85 -3.39
CA LYS A 47 -17.55 2.88 -2.47
C LYS A 47 -17.17 2.16 -1.18
N PRO A 48 -17.65 2.62 -0.01
CA PRO A 48 -17.40 1.92 1.24
C PRO A 48 -17.90 0.49 1.11
N MET A 49 -17.01 -0.47 1.34
CA MET A 49 -17.36 -1.88 1.33
C MET A 49 -18.31 -2.14 2.49
N LYS A 50 -19.47 -2.73 2.21
CA LYS A 50 -20.36 -3.19 3.29
C LYS A 50 -19.64 -4.32 4.02
N PRO A 51 -19.52 -4.26 5.36
CA PRO A 51 -18.88 -5.34 6.12
C PRO A 51 -19.66 -6.64 5.93
N THR A 52 -18.94 -7.76 5.94
CA THR A 52 -19.56 -9.08 5.85
C THR A 52 -20.35 -9.37 7.14
N LYS A 53 -21.29 -10.32 7.05
CA LYS A 53 -22.09 -10.77 8.20
C LYS A 53 -21.21 -11.28 9.34
N GLU A 54 -20.03 -11.82 9.04
CA GLU A 54 -19.07 -12.32 10.02
C GLU A 54 -18.30 -11.18 10.70
N GLN A 55 -17.87 -10.16 9.94
CA GLN A 55 -17.20 -8.98 10.50
C GLN A 55 -18.08 -8.25 11.51
N LEU A 56 -19.40 -8.16 11.26
CA LEU A 56 -20.36 -7.58 12.20
C LEU A 56 -20.53 -8.38 13.50
N LYS A 57 -20.22 -9.69 13.49
CA LYS A 57 -20.34 -10.57 14.66
C LYS A 57 -19.04 -10.58 15.48
N SER A 58 -17.88 -10.61 14.82
CA SER A 58 -16.58 -10.75 15.48
C SER A 58 -15.98 -9.41 15.92
N TRP A 59 -16.27 -8.30 15.23
CA TRP A 59 -15.79 -6.96 15.60
C TRP A 59 -16.74 -6.27 16.57
N LYS A 60 -17.12 -6.96 17.66
CA LYS A 60 -17.74 -6.34 18.82
C LYS A 60 -16.63 -6.00 19.82
N ILE A 61 -16.70 -4.79 20.38
CA ILE A 61 -15.84 -4.30 21.47
C ILE A 61 -16.14 -5.12 22.73
#